data_AF-A0A2E2UYX8-F1
#
_entry.id   AF-A0A2E2UYX8-F1
#
_cell.length_a   1.000
_cell.length_b   1.000
_cell.length_c   1.000
_cell.angle_alpha   90.00
_cell.angle_beta   90.00
_cell.angle_gamma   90.00
#
_symmetry.space_group_name_H-M   'P 1'
#
loop_
_entity.id
_entity.type
_entity.pdbx_description
1 polymer ?
#
loop_
_entity_poly.entity_id
_entity_poly.type
_entity_poly.pdbx_seq_one_letter_code
_entity_poly.pdbx_strand_id
1 'polypeptide(L)'
;MRNLFFLLFPLIVYANYSDIGPHEVVILDDNFTLSSGQSIDYVFYAPSEIDHTTQVTLVHAFSRQMDTLFELAEHYASWGIGVVTMNLLYSSIFENDPLQDAQDLREVSNHLSNGRRVIYVGHSSGAMRTIVAASEDSNAAAVLGLDLTDGAYEDSGGEFLGLTYARTSSIPIWGLLAEPSSCNANGNGINVYLE
;
A
#
# COMPACT_ATOMS: atom_id res chain seq x y z
N MET A 1 -28.97 27.76 -48.26
CA MET A 1 -28.81 26.85 -47.10
C MET A 1 -27.32 26.77 -46.79
N ARG A 2 -26.89 27.30 -45.64
CA ARG A 2 -25.46 27.39 -45.26
C ARG A 2 -25.18 26.29 -44.25
N ASN A 3 -24.49 25.23 -44.67
CA ASN A 3 -24.12 24.12 -43.81
C ASN A 3 -23.13 24.62 -42.75
N LEU A 4 -23.53 24.55 -41.48
CA LEU A 4 -22.68 24.84 -40.33
C LEU A 4 -21.95 23.53 -39.96
N PHE A 5 -20.66 23.43 -40.29
CA PHE A 5 -19.81 22.37 -39.79
C PHE A 5 -19.45 22.68 -38.33
N PHE A 6 -19.99 21.92 -37.38
CA PHE A 6 -19.48 21.89 -36.02
C PHE A 6 -18.20 21.04 -36.00
N LEU A 7 -17.05 21.71 -35.94
CA LEU A 7 -15.80 21.07 -35.55
C LEU A 7 -15.86 20.77 -34.06
N LEU A 8 -16.28 19.56 -33.70
CA LEU A 8 -16.03 18.98 -32.38
C LEU A 8 -14.52 18.73 -32.27
N PHE A 9 -13.80 19.68 -31.69
CA PHE A 9 -12.47 19.38 -31.18
C PHE A 9 -12.63 18.42 -29.99
N PRO A 10 -11.96 17.26 -29.97
CA PRO A 10 -11.88 16.47 -28.77
C PRO A 10 -11.11 17.32 -27.75
N LEU A 11 -11.79 17.72 -26.67
CA LEU A 11 -11.10 18.18 -25.47
C LEU A 11 -10.30 16.99 -24.98
N ILE A 12 -8.99 17.01 -25.24
CA ILE A 12 -8.04 16.15 -24.54
C ILE A 12 -7.99 16.70 -23.13
N VAL A 13 -8.87 16.20 -22.27
CA VAL A 13 -8.80 16.46 -20.83
C VAL A 13 -7.62 15.63 -20.34
N TYR A 14 -6.50 16.29 -20.06
CA TYR A 14 -5.40 15.65 -19.36
C TYR A 14 -5.88 15.25 -17.96
N ALA A 15 -5.57 14.03 -17.54
CA ALA A 15 -5.85 13.59 -16.18
C ALA A 15 -5.12 14.49 -15.18
N ASN A 16 -5.86 15.06 -14.22
CA ASN A 16 -5.28 15.74 -13.08
C ASN A 16 -5.30 14.79 -11.88
N TYR A 17 -4.20 14.10 -11.63
CA TYR A 17 -4.09 13.14 -10.52
C TYR A 17 -4.06 13.79 -9.12
N SER A 18 -4.23 15.11 -9.02
CA SER A 18 -4.53 15.77 -7.74
C SER A 18 -6.03 15.72 -7.39
N ASP A 19 -6.90 15.42 -8.36
CA ASP A 19 -8.35 15.31 -8.18
C ASP A 19 -8.78 13.83 -8.11
N ILE A 20 -9.98 13.57 -7.59
CA ILE A 20 -10.65 12.26 -7.68
C ILE A 20 -10.81 11.87 -9.16
N GLY A 21 -10.55 10.59 -9.45
CA GLY A 21 -10.64 10.02 -10.77
C GLY A 21 -12.09 9.86 -11.26
N PRO A 22 -12.26 9.41 -12.52
CA PRO A 22 -13.57 9.38 -13.17
C PRO A 22 -14.46 8.21 -12.74
N HIS A 23 -13.96 7.27 -11.93
CA HIS A 23 -14.69 6.07 -11.51
C HIS A 23 -15.33 6.26 -10.14
N GLU A 24 -16.59 5.84 -10.02
CA GLU A 24 -17.24 5.66 -8.73
C GLU A 24 -16.52 4.54 -7.95
N VAL A 25 -16.45 4.67 -6.63
CA VAL A 25 -15.78 3.70 -5.75
C VAL A 25 -16.82 2.95 -4.93
N VAL A 26 -16.81 1.62 -5.00
CA VAL A 26 -17.58 0.73 -4.15
C VAL A 26 -16.71 0.32 -2.96
N ILE A 27 -17.19 0.56 -1.75
CA ILE A 27 -16.46 0.28 -0.51
C ILE A 27 -17.08 -0.93 0.17
N LEU A 28 -16.25 -1.94 0.43
CA LEU A 28 -16.64 -3.19 1.08
C LEU A 28 -15.81 -3.38 2.35
N ASP A 29 -16.47 -3.36 3.50
CA ASP A 29 -15.89 -3.62 4.82
C ASP A 29 -16.21 -5.07 5.22
N ASP A 30 -15.20 -5.84 5.58
CA ASP A 30 -15.33 -7.22 6.02
C ASP A 30 -14.12 -7.64 6.88
N ASN A 31 -14.15 -8.86 7.40
CA ASN A 31 -13.01 -9.47 8.07
C ASN A 31 -12.50 -10.71 7.33
N PHE A 32 -11.23 -11.03 7.55
CA PHE A 32 -10.60 -12.23 7.03
C PHE A 32 -10.06 -13.07 8.19
N THR A 33 -10.27 -14.38 8.14
CA THR A 33 -9.68 -15.30 9.13
C THR A 33 -8.35 -15.80 8.61
N LEU A 34 -7.27 -15.38 9.29
CA LEU A 34 -5.90 -15.75 9.01
C LEU A 34 -5.67 -17.23 9.31
N SER A 35 -4.63 -17.80 8.71
CA SER A 35 -4.15 -19.16 8.98
C SER A 35 -3.75 -19.39 10.44
N SER A 36 -3.41 -18.31 11.17
CA SER A 36 -3.19 -18.32 12.61
C SER A 36 -4.48 -18.53 13.44
N GLY A 37 -5.65 -18.37 12.82
CA GLY A 37 -6.96 -18.41 13.46
C GLY A 37 -7.44 -17.05 14.00
N GLN A 38 -6.64 -15.99 13.88
CA GLN A 38 -7.07 -14.63 14.19
C GLN A 38 -7.91 -14.03 13.05
N SER A 39 -8.73 -13.05 13.40
CA SER A 39 -9.52 -12.28 12.44
C SER A 39 -8.89 -10.90 12.26
N ILE A 40 -8.78 -10.45 11.02
CA ILE A 40 -8.25 -9.15 10.64
C ILE A 40 -9.31 -8.38 9.84
N ASP A 41 -9.59 -7.16 10.26
CA ASP A 41 -10.52 -6.27 9.56
C ASP A 41 -9.84 -5.65 8.33
N TYR A 42 -10.56 -5.60 7.22
CA TYR A 42 -10.11 -4.96 5.99
C TYR A 42 -11.23 -4.19 5.30
N VAL A 43 -10.84 -3.21 4.49
CA VAL A 43 -11.73 -2.49 3.58
C VAL A 43 -11.18 -2.60 2.17
N PHE A 44 -12.04 -3.01 1.23
CA PHE A 44 -11.74 -3.05 -0.19
C PHE A 44 -12.48 -1.92 -0.92
N TYR A 45 -11.71 -1.09 -1.62
CA TYR A 45 -12.15 0.02 -2.45
C TYR A 45 -12.04 -0.42 -3.91
N ALA A 46 -13.18 -0.73 -4.52
CA ALA A 46 -13.26 -1.24 -5.88
C ALA A 46 -13.74 -0.15 -6.84
N PRO A 47 -13.03 0.11 -7.96
CA PRO A 47 -13.57 0.95 -9.03
C PRO A 47 -14.82 0.29 -9.64
N SER A 48 -15.92 1.03 -9.70
CA SER A 48 -17.16 0.55 -10.31
C SER A 48 -16.99 0.38 -11.82
N GLU A 49 -17.59 -0.68 -12.36
CA GLU A 49 -17.64 -0.98 -13.81
C GLU A 49 -16.28 -1.19 -14.50
N ILE A 50 -15.20 -1.40 -13.73
CA ILE A 50 -13.87 -1.70 -14.27
C ILE A 50 -13.27 -2.94 -13.62
N ASP A 51 -12.83 -3.87 -14.48
CA ASP A 51 -11.93 -4.94 -14.08
C ASP A 51 -10.52 -4.36 -13.92
N HIS A 52 -10.06 -4.26 -12.68
CA HIS A 52 -8.68 -3.86 -12.39
C HIS A 52 -7.74 -5.09 -12.46
N THR A 53 -6.58 -4.93 -13.10
CA THR A 53 -5.57 -6.01 -13.24
C THR A 53 -4.50 -6.00 -12.14
N THR A 54 -4.51 -4.96 -11.31
CA THR A 54 -3.55 -4.72 -10.22
C THR A 54 -4.33 -4.37 -8.97
N GLN A 55 -3.84 -4.81 -7.82
CA GLN A 55 -4.32 -4.42 -6.51
C GLN A 55 -3.24 -3.59 -5.80
N VAL A 56 -3.66 -2.57 -5.06
CA VAL A 56 -2.81 -1.88 -4.10
C VAL A 56 -3.19 -2.36 -2.70
N THR A 57 -2.20 -2.79 -1.92
CA THR A 57 -2.37 -3.07 -0.50
C THR A 57 -1.74 -1.93 0.28
N LEU A 58 -2.56 -1.08 0.91
CA LEU A 58 -2.18 0.15 1.56
C LEU A 58 -2.16 -0.01 3.09
N VAL A 59 -1.00 0.25 3.70
CA VAL A 59 -0.68 -0.16 5.08
C VAL A 59 -0.35 1.05 5.96
N HIS A 60 -1.02 1.14 7.10
CA HIS A 60 -0.91 2.27 8.02
C HIS A 60 0.37 2.23 8.87
N ALA A 61 0.65 3.36 9.52
CA ALA A 61 1.79 3.51 10.43
C ALA A 61 1.57 2.83 11.79
N PHE A 62 2.64 2.74 12.59
CA PHE A 62 2.61 2.23 13.95
C PHE A 62 1.55 2.90 14.82
N SER A 63 0.78 2.11 15.57
CA SER A 63 -0.28 2.58 16.46
C SER A 63 -1.32 3.45 15.76
N ARG A 64 -1.61 3.14 14.50
CA ARG A 64 -2.71 3.70 13.70
C ARG A 64 -3.65 2.58 13.28
N GLN A 65 -4.68 2.95 12.53
CA GLN A 65 -5.71 2.07 11.99
C GLN A 65 -5.89 2.38 10.49
N MET A 66 -6.55 1.48 9.78
CA MET A 66 -6.76 1.57 8.34
C MET A 66 -7.62 2.79 7.91
N ASP A 67 -8.47 3.31 8.79
CA ASP A 67 -9.30 4.49 8.57
C ASP A 67 -8.48 5.75 8.22
N THR A 68 -7.25 5.84 8.73
CA THR A 68 -6.30 6.93 8.41
C THR A 68 -5.89 6.98 6.93
N LEU A 69 -6.19 5.93 6.17
CA LEU A 69 -5.83 5.78 4.76
C LEU A 69 -7.01 5.95 3.81
N PHE A 70 -8.21 6.22 4.33
CA PHE A 70 -9.46 6.27 3.56
C PHE A 70 -9.35 7.15 2.32
N GLU A 71 -8.96 8.41 2.48
CA GLU A 71 -8.93 9.38 1.37
C GLU A 71 -7.93 8.96 0.27
N LEU A 72 -6.79 8.38 0.65
CA LEU A 72 -5.79 7.90 -0.30
C LEU A 72 -6.27 6.64 -1.04
N ALA A 73 -6.92 5.72 -0.32
CA ALA A 73 -7.47 4.51 -0.90
C ALA A 73 -8.62 4.82 -1.88
N GLU A 74 -9.55 5.69 -1.48
CA GLU A 74 -10.63 6.18 -2.35
C GLU A 74 -10.07 6.90 -3.58
N HIS A 75 -9.05 7.75 -3.41
CA HIS A 75 -8.41 8.43 -4.53
C HIS A 75 -7.85 7.41 -5.53
N TYR A 76 -7.06 6.43 -5.09
CA TYR A 76 -6.48 5.42 -6.00
C TYR A 76 -7.58 4.59 -6.67
N ALA A 77 -8.62 4.21 -5.93
CA ALA A 77 -9.75 3.47 -6.48
C ALA A 77 -10.53 4.25 -7.54
N SER A 78 -10.74 5.56 -7.34
CA SER A 78 -11.41 6.41 -8.31
C SER A 78 -10.66 6.52 -9.66
N TRP A 79 -9.37 6.19 -9.67
CA TRP A 79 -8.53 6.11 -10.88
C TRP A 79 -8.46 4.71 -11.51
N GLY A 80 -9.29 3.76 -11.05
CA GLY A 80 -9.42 2.44 -11.67
C GLY A 80 -8.52 1.36 -11.04
N ILE A 81 -8.04 1.56 -9.82
CA ILE A 81 -7.15 0.63 -9.12
C ILE A 81 -7.90 -0.01 -7.94
N GLY A 82 -7.98 -1.34 -7.86
CA GLY A 82 -8.51 -1.97 -6.64
C GLY A 82 -7.57 -1.72 -5.45
N VAL A 83 -8.08 -1.19 -4.33
CA VAL A 83 -7.26 -0.88 -3.14
C VAL A 83 -7.79 -1.62 -1.92
N VAL A 84 -6.89 -2.27 -1.17
CA VAL A 84 -7.18 -2.89 0.12
C VAL A 84 -6.46 -2.10 1.20
N THR A 85 -7.17 -1.77 2.27
CA THR A 85 -6.58 -1.35 3.55
C THR A 85 -6.93 -2.37 4.62
N MET A 86 -6.07 -2.59 5.62
CA MET A 86 -6.37 -3.49 6.73
C MET A 86 -5.72 -3.02 8.03
N ASN A 87 -6.27 -3.45 9.17
CA ASN A 87 -5.68 -3.19 10.48
C ASN A 87 -4.53 -4.17 10.75
N LEU A 88 -3.38 -3.67 11.17
CA LEU A 88 -2.28 -4.51 11.64
C LEU A 88 -2.56 -4.99 13.06
N LEU A 89 -2.39 -6.30 13.31
CA LEU A 89 -2.58 -6.90 14.62
C LEU A 89 -1.39 -6.60 15.55
N TYR A 90 -0.18 -6.53 14.99
CA TYR A 90 1.08 -6.46 15.72
C TYR A 90 1.81 -5.13 15.51
N SER A 91 1.07 -4.02 15.56
CA SER A 91 1.60 -2.67 15.30
C SER A 91 1.19 -1.68 16.38
N SER A 92 1.49 -2.00 17.64
CA SER A 92 1.20 -1.15 18.80
C SER A 92 2.33 -1.14 19.83
N ILE A 93 2.24 -0.25 20.82
CA ILE A 93 3.21 -0.21 21.94
C ILE A 93 3.13 -1.44 22.85
N PHE A 94 2.03 -2.19 22.81
CA PHE A 94 1.82 -3.38 23.63
C PHE A 94 2.22 -4.66 22.90
N GLU A 95 2.11 -4.64 21.58
CA GLU A 95 2.32 -5.78 20.71
C GLU A 95 2.91 -5.28 19.38
N ASN A 96 4.16 -5.63 19.11
CA ASN A 96 4.93 -5.16 17.96
C ASN A 96 5.73 -6.33 17.36
N ASP A 97 5.19 -6.93 16.31
CA ASP A 97 5.78 -8.03 15.56
C ASP A 97 5.63 -7.74 14.05
N PRO A 98 6.58 -7.02 13.45
CA PRO A 98 6.51 -6.65 12.04
C PRO A 98 6.61 -7.85 11.09
N LEU A 99 7.20 -8.98 11.52
CA LEU A 99 7.34 -10.17 10.70
C LEU A 99 6.00 -10.91 10.62
N GLN A 100 5.30 -11.05 11.74
CA GLN A 100 3.95 -11.61 11.75
C GLN A 100 2.98 -10.69 10.97
N ASP A 101 3.02 -9.37 11.20
CA ASP A 101 2.23 -8.43 10.39
C ASP A 101 2.51 -8.59 8.88
N ALA A 102 3.76 -8.80 8.47
CA ALA A 102 4.10 -9.01 7.06
C ALA A 102 3.52 -10.32 6.49
N GLN A 103 3.44 -11.38 7.30
CA GLN A 103 2.78 -12.63 6.91
C GLN A 103 1.28 -12.44 6.75
N ASP A 104 0.63 -11.79 7.73
CA ASP A 104 -0.80 -11.51 7.73
C ASP A 104 -1.20 -10.62 6.54
N LEU A 105 -0.41 -9.57 6.27
CA LEU A 105 -0.55 -8.69 5.11
C LEU A 105 -0.56 -9.48 3.79
N ARG A 106 0.37 -10.43 3.63
CA ARG A 106 0.44 -11.27 2.42
C ARG A 106 -0.74 -12.20 2.30
N GLU A 107 -1.22 -12.77 3.41
CA GLU A 107 -2.34 -13.70 3.39
C GLU A 107 -3.62 -13.00 2.90
N VAL A 108 -3.95 -11.85 3.49
CA VAL A 108 -5.10 -11.03 3.08
C VAL A 108 -4.92 -10.53 1.64
N SER A 109 -3.74 -10.03 1.30
CA SER A 109 -3.43 -9.50 -0.03
C SER A 109 -3.57 -10.57 -1.12
N ASN A 110 -3.07 -11.79 -0.88
CA ASN A 110 -3.19 -12.91 -1.80
C ASN A 110 -4.64 -13.38 -1.97
N HIS A 111 -5.41 -13.40 -0.88
CA HIS A 111 -6.84 -13.73 -0.92
C HIS A 111 -7.61 -12.76 -1.82
N LEU A 112 -7.45 -11.45 -1.61
CA LEU A 112 -8.22 -10.42 -2.31
C LEU A 112 -7.71 -10.16 -3.73
N SER A 113 -6.40 -10.28 -3.94
CA SER A 113 -5.81 -10.09 -5.27
C SER A 113 -6.20 -11.21 -6.22
N ASN A 114 -6.51 -12.41 -5.71
CA ASN A 114 -6.91 -13.56 -6.52
C ASN A 114 -5.91 -13.83 -7.67
N GLY A 115 -4.61 -13.76 -7.37
CA GLY A 115 -3.52 -13.97 -8.32
C GLY A 115 -3.19 -12.76 -9.22
N ARG A 116 -3.85 -11.62 -9.04
CA ARG A 116 -3.46 -10.35 -9.69
C ARG A 116 -2.14 -9.84 -9.11
N ARG A 117 -1.45 -8.98 -9.88
CA ARG A 117 -0.24 -8.30 -9.40
C ARG A 117 -0.59 -7.34 -8.25
N VAL A 118 0.27 -7.31 -7.24
CA VAL A 118 0.07 -6.47 -6.04
C VAL A 118 1.16 -5.40 -5.98
N ILE A 119 0.77 -4.15 -5.72
CA ILE A 119 1.67 -3.09 -5.29
C ILE A 119 1.44 -2.87 -3.81
N TYR A 120 2.49 -3.02 -3.01
CA TYR A 120 2.39 -2.72 -1.59
C TYR A 120 2.75 -1.26 -1.35
N VAL A 121 1.92 -0.56 -0.59
CA VAL A 121 2.14 0.84 -0.24
C VAL A 121 2.05 0.96 1.26
N GLY A 122 3.03 1.56 1.91
CA GLY A 122 3.04 1.64 3.37
C GLY A 122 3.49 3.00 3.88
N HIS A 123 2.92 3.44 5.00
CA HIS A 123 3.30 4.68 5.68
C HIS A 123 4.15 4.42 6.92
N SER A 124 5.26 5.14 7.09
CA SER A 124 6.16 5.03 8.23
C SER A 124 6.60 3.57 8.48
N SER A 125 6.38 3.00 9.66
CA SER A 125 6.68 1.59 9.96
C SER A 125 5.83 0.58 9.17
N GLY A 126 4.71 1.04 8.60
CA GLY A 126 3.92 0.27 7.63
C GLY A 126 4.69 0.04 6.34
N ALA A 127 5.51 1.01 5.90
CA ALA A 127 6.38 0.86 4.72
C ALA A 127 7.41 -0.27 4.93
N MET A 128 8.01 -0.34 6.11
CA MET A 128 8.91 -1.44 6.48
C MET A 128 8.20 -2.80 6.36
N ARG A 129 7.00 -2.95 6.95
CA ARG A 129 6.19 -4.18 6.88
C ARG A 129 5.83 -4.54 5.44
N THR A 130 5.51 -3.55 4.60
CA THR A 130 5.23 -3.80 3.18
C THR A 130 6.43 -4.31 2.40
N ILE A 131 7.65 -3.89 2.73
CA ILE A 131 8.86 -4.39 2.08
C ILE A 131 9.08 -5.86 2.43
N VAL A 132 8.95 -6.20 3.70
CA VAL A 132 9.03 -7.60 4.17
C VAL A 132 7.96 -8.45 3.47
N ALA A 133 6.70 -7.99 3.47
CA ALA A 133 5.59 -8.68 2.83
C ALA A 133 5.85 -8.90 1.33
N ALA A 134 6.27 -7.86 0.62
CA ALA A 134 6.46 -7.92 -0.82
C ALA A 134 7.67 -8.79 -1.23
N SER A 135 8.69 -8.90 -0.38
CA SER A 135 9.89 -9.71 -0.66
C SER A 135 9.59 -11.21 -0.76
N GLU A 136 8.52 -11.67 -0.10
CA GLU A 136 8.10 -13.07 -0.07
C GLU A 136 6.81 -13.33 -0.87
N ASP A 137 6.25 -12.32 -1.52
CA ASP A 137 5.06 -12.44 -2.35
C ASP A 137 5.42 -12.52 -3.84
N SER A 138 5.16 -13.67 -4.46
CA SER A 138 5.42 -13.89 -5.88
C SER A 138 4.55 -13.02 -6.81
N ASN A 139 3.42 -12.50 -6.31
CA ASN A 139 2.55 -11.57 -7.03
C ASN A 139 2.95 -10.11 -6.84
N ALA A 140 3.87 -9.80 -5.92
CA ALA A 140 4.34 -8.44 -5.71
C ALA A 140 5.01 -7.88 -6.96
N ALA A 141 4.65 -6.66 -7.30
CA ALA A 141 5.13 -5.94 -8.49
C ALA A 141 5.99 -4.73 -8.16
N ALA A 142 5.72 -4.06 -7.04
CA ALA A 142 6.50 -2.93 -6.56
C ALA A 142 6.16 -2.66 -5.09
N VAL A 143 7.00 -1.87 -4.45
CA VAL A 143 6.72 -1.23 -3.16
C VAL A 143 6.80 0.28 -3.29
N LEU A 144 5.87 1.01 -2.67
CA LEU A 144 5.95 2.45 -2.46
C LEU A 144 5.88 2.77 -0.96
N GLY A 145 6.99 3.25 -0.39
CA GLY A 145 7.00 3.73 0.98
C GLY A 145 6.68 5.22 1.07
N LEU A 146 5.87 5.59 2.05
CA LEU A 146 5.53 6.95 2.41
C LEU A 146 6.21 7.24 3.75
N ASP A 147 7.27 8.05 3.72
CA ASP A 147 8.08 8.48 4.87
C ASP A 147 8.49 7.33 5.81
N LEU A 148 9.15 6.30 5.25
CA LEU A 148 9.48 5.06 5.94
C LEU A 148 10.27 5.28 7.24
N THR A 149 9.81 4.61 8.29
CA THR A 149 10.56 4.43 9.55
C THR A 149 11.01 2.99 9.62
N ASP A 150 12.33 2.77 9.59
CA ASP A 150 12.88 1.42 9.66
C ASP A 150 13.15 1.02 11.12
N GLY A 151 12.86 -0.22 11.47
CA GLY A 151 13.04 -0.74 12.82
C GLY A 151 14.13 -1.81 12.85
N ALA A 152 14.95 -1.77 13.90
CA ALA A 152 15.90 -2.84 14.20
C ALA A 152 15.26 -3.79 15.21
N TYR A 153 15.25 -5.09 14.89
CA TYR A 153 14.61 -6.13 15.68
C TYR A 153 15.61 -7.24 16.00
N GLU A 154 15.42 -7.96 17.10
CA GLU A 154 16.34 -9.05 17.47
C GLU A 154 16.34 -10.17 16.40
N ASP A 155 15.18 -10.43 15.81
CA ASP A 155 14.99 -11.45 14.78
C ASP A 155 15.70 -11.11 13.45
N SER A 156 16.01 -9.82 13.21
CA SER A 156 16.87 -9.38 12.10
C SER A 156 18.35 -9.34 12.49
N GLY A 157 18.75 -9.94 13.61
CA GLY A 157 20.12 -9.88 14.13
C GLY A 157 20.52 -8.48 14.61
N GLY A 158 19.54 -7.61 14.90
CA GLY A 158 19.75 -6.20 15.22
C GLY A 158 19.92 -5.28 14.02
N GLU A 159 19.77 -5.79 12.78
CA GLU A 159 19.79 -4.97 11.56
C GLU A 159 18.44 -4.30 11.31
N PHE A 160 18.44 -3.23 10.50
CA PHE A 160 17.21 -2.59 10.04
C PHE A 160 16.43 -3.51 9.09
N LEU A 161 15.22 -3.87 9.50
CA LEU A 161 14.43 -4.91 8.85
C LEU A 161 14.08 -4.55 7.40
N GLY A 162 13.61 -3.33 7.15
CA GLY A 162 13.26 -2.86 5.81
C GLY A 162 14.46 -2.89 4.88
N LEU A 163 15.61 -2.39 5.34
CA LEU A 163 16.87 -2.39 4.59
C LEU A 163 17.36 -3.81 4.27
N THR A 164 17.31 -4.73 5.24
CA THR A 164 17.73 -6.12 5.03
C THR A 164 16.91 -6.78 3.92
N TYR A 165 15.59 -6.61 3.93
CA TYR A 165 14.71 -7.21 2.92
C TYR A 165 14.76 -6.48 1.57
N ALA A 166 15.02 -5.17 1.56
CA ALA A 166 15.20 -4.40 0.33
C ALA A 166 16.41 -4.90 -0.48
N ARG A 167 17.54 -5.20 0.17
CA ARG A 167 18.76 -5.74 -0.46
C ARG A 167 18.57 -7.05 -1.21
N THR A 168 17.58 -7.84 -0.81
CA THR A 168 17.27 -9.14 -1.42
C THR A 168 16.08 -9.07 -2.37
N SER A 169 15.41 -7.92 -2.46
CA SER A 169 14.25 -7.72 -3.31
C SER A 169 14.65 -7.72 -4.79
N SER A 170 13.79 -8.31 -5.62
CA SER A 170 13.93 -8.28 -7.09
C SER A 170 12.93 -7.33 -7.76
N ILE A 171 12.05 -6.70 -6.97
CA ILE A 171 11.03 -5.77 -7.42
C ILE A 171 11.43 -4.33 -7.07
N PRO A 172 11.00 -3.33 -7.85
CA PRO A 172 11.30 -1.92 -7.56
C PRO A 172 10.70 -1.47 -6.22
N ILE A 173 11.50 -0.74 -5.44
CA ILE A 173 11.11 -0.09 -4.19
C ILE A 173 11.29 1.41 -4.37
N TRP A 174 10.20 2.18 -4.27
CA TRP A 174 10.20 3.64 -4.34
C TRP A 174 9.75 4.26 -3.04
N GLY A 175 10.14 5.52 -2.83
CA GLY A 175 9.88 6.23 -1.59
C GLY A 175 9.53 7.70 -1.82
N LEU A 176 8.60 8.19 -1.01
CA LEU A 176 8.43 9.62 -0.74
C LEU A 176 8.95 9.89 0.67
N LEU A 177 9.83 10.86 0.83
CA LEU A 177 10.49 11.16 2.11
C LEU A 177 10.15 12.58 2.55
N ALA A 178 9.80 12.75 3.82
CA ALA A 178 9.76 14.06 4.45
C ALA A 178 11.16 14.49 4.91
N GLU A 179 11.32 15.75 5.31
CA GLU A 179 12.56 16.20 5.94
C GLU A 179 12.87 15.37 7.21
N PRO A 180 14.15 15.05 7.48
CA PRO A 180 14.53 14.29 8.67
C PRO A 180 14.05 14.94 9.97
N SER A 181 13.35 14.16 10.80
CA SER A 181 12.85 14.59 12.10
C SER A 181 12.72 13.40 13.06
N SER A 182 12.42 13.65 14.33
CA SER A 182 12.14 12.55 15.28
C SER A 182 10.95 11.67 14.86
N CYS A 183 10.02 12.18 14.04
CA CYS A 183 8.84 11.42 13.60
C CYS A 183 9.21 10.28 12.63
N ASN A 184 10.19 10.49 11.74
CA ASN A 184 10.66 9.48 10.79
C ASN A 184 12.05 8.93 11.17
N ALA A 185 12.32 8.89 12.48
CA ALA A 185 13.59 8.42 13.04
C ALA A 185 14.83 9.08 12.41
N ASN A 186 14.74 10.38 12.12
CA ASN A 186 15.74 11.20 11.45
C ASN A 186 16.07 10.70 10.03
N GLY A 187 15.06 10.20 9.31
CA GLY A 187 15.19 9.70 7.95
C GLY A 187 15.95 8.37 7.85
N ASN A 188 15.87 7.51 8.86
CA ASN A 188 16.64 6.26 8.89
C ASN A 188 16.26 5.28 7.76
N GLY A 189 15.11 5.48 7.11
CA GLY A 189 14.64 4.68 5.98
C GLY A 189 15.27 5.02 4.63
N ILE A 190 16.07 6.08 4.50
CA ILE A 190 16.52 6.56 3.17
C ILE A 190 17.30 5.51 2.37
N ASN A 191 18.12 4.70 3.04
CA ASN A 191 18.98 3.72 2.37
C ASN A 191 18.18 2.58 1.72
N VAL A 192 16.95 2.33 2.20
CA VAL A 192 16.06 1.32 1.62
C VAL A 192 15.77 1.58 0.14
N TYR A 193 15.70 2.84 -0.27
CA TYR A 193 15.37 3.25 -1.64
C TYR A 193 16.60 3.33 -2.57
N LEU A 194 17.78 2.98 -2.06
CA LEU A 194 19.04 3.01 -2.79
C LEU A 194 19.57 1.59 -3.14
N GLU A 195 18.89 0.55 -2.65
CA GLU A 195 19.17 -0.85 -2.96
C GLU A 195 18.47 -1.27 -4.26
#